data_AF-A0A6I0E900-F1
#
_entry.id   AF-A0A6I0E900-F1
#
_cell.length_a   1.000
_cell.length_b   1.000
_cell.length_c   1.000
_cell.angle_alpha   90.00
_cell.angle_beta   90.00
_cell.angle_gamma   90.00
#
_symmetry.space_group_name_H-M   'P 1'
#
loop_
_entity.id
_entity.type
_entity.pdbx_description
1 polymer ?
#
loop_
_entity_poly.entity_id
_entity_poly.type
_entity_poly.pdbx_seq_one_letter_code
_entity_poly.pdbx_strand_id
1 'polypeptide(L)'
;MTETCTREISKAEVERFLYGKHITACPACGRFRSQCDLDVQAITCQRPASAGASATPVDVLMVVCQNCGAIQFHERTVIAKWLDCQRRVK
;
A
#
# COMPACT_ATOMS: atom_id res chain seq x y z
N MET A 1 -17.67 16.04 -0.78
CA MET A 1 -16.53 15.92 0.14
C MET A 1 -16.14 14.46 0.17
N THR A 2 -15.01 14.10 -0.43
CA THR A 2 -14.49 12.74 -0.39
C THR A 2 -14.11 12.41 1.05
N GLU A 3 -14.95 11.66 1.74
CA GLU A 3 -14.62 11.04 3.02
C GLU A 3 -13.37 10.18 2.81
N THR A 4 -12.21 10.74 3.17
CA THR A 4 -10.98 9.99 3.33
C THR A 4 -11.25 8.98 4.44
N CYS A 5 -11.53 7.75 4.02
CA CYS A 5 -11.74 6.63 4.91
C CYS A 5 -10.53 6.51 5.85
N THR A 6 -10.70 7.03 7.07
CA THR A 6 -9.75 7.03 8.19
C THR A 6 -9.63 5.66 8.85
N ARG A 7 -10.12 4.59 8.21
CA ARG A 7 -9.99 3.25 8.77
C ARG A 7 -8.54 2.79 8.63
N GLU A 8 -7.96 2.33 9.72
CA GLU A 8 -6.65 1.68 9.71
C GLU A 8 -6.66 0.45 8.80
N ILE A 9 -5.65 0.34 7.94
CA ILE A 9 -5.47 -0.81 7.04
C ILE A 9 -4.45 -1.72 7.69
N SER A 10 -4.88 -2.93 8.05
CA SER A 10 -4.05 -3.93 8.70
C SER A 10 -3.04 -4.58 7.74
N LYS A 11 -1.95 -5.16 8.26
CA LYS A 11 -0.99 -5.97 7.47
C LYS A 11 -1.71 -7.03 6.62
N ALA A 12 -2.66 -7.76 7.22
CA ALA A 12 -3.42 -8.79 6.53
C ALA A 12 -4.26 -8.25 5.35
N GLU A 13 -4.84 -7.05 5.48
CA GLU A 13 -5.54 -6.40 4.37
C GLU A 13 -4.58 -5.99 3.24
N VAL A 14 -3.37 -5.54 3.58
CA VAL A 14 -2.32 -5.26 2.59
C VAL A 14 -1.85 -6.52 1.89
N GLU A 15 -1.60 -7.60 2.63
CA GLU A 15 -1.23 -8.91 2.07
C GLU A 15 -2.33 -9.43 1.12
N ARG A 16 -3.60 -9.30 1.51
CA ARG A 16 -4.74 -9.64 0.66
C ARG A 16 -4.80 -8.78 -0.61
N PHE A 17 -4.53 -7.48 -0.49
CA PHE A 17 -4.43 -6.58 -1.65
C PHE A 17 -3.32 -6.99 -2.60
N LEU A 18 -2.10 -7.24 -2.08
CA LEU A 18 -0.95 -7.65 -2.88
C LEU A 18 -1.23 -8.97 -3.61
N TYR A 19 -1.78 -9.95 -2.90
CA TYR A 19 -2.18 -11.24 -3.48
C TYR A 19 -3.24 -11.06 -4.57
N GLY A 20 -4.30 -10.30 -4.29
CA GLY A 20 -5.38 -10.03 -5.24
C GLY A 20 -4.97 -9.18 -6.45
N LYS A 21 -3.82 -8.50 -6.38
CA LYS A 21 -3.17 -7.79 -7.50
C LYS A 21 -2.09 -8.62 -8.19
N HIS A 22 -1.94 -9.90 -7.84
CA HIS A 22 -0.89 -10.79 -8.35
C HIS A 22 0.55 -10.30 -8.07
N ILE A 23 0.74 -9.49 -7.03
CA ILE A 23 2.05 -9.04 -6.56
C ILE A 23 2.55 -10.09 -5.56
N THR A 24 2.93 -11.27 -6.05
CA THR A 24 3.24 -12.44 -5.21
C THR A 24 4.72 -12.60 -4.86
N ALA A 25 5.62 -11.88 -5.53
CA ALA A 25 7.05 -11.91 -5.28
C ALA A 25 7.61 -10.53 -4.90
N CYS A 26 8.71 -10.51 -4.17
CA CYS A 26 9.50 -9.30 -3.98
C CYS A 26 10.17 -8.94 -5.31
N PRO A 27 9.97 -7.73 -5.86
CA PRO A 27 10.57 -7.34 -7.13
C PRO A 27 12.10 -7.21 -7.06
N ALA A 28 12.67 -7.08 -5.87
CA ALA A 28 14.12 -6.96 -5.70
C ALA A 28 14.81 -8.32 -5.58
N CYS A 29 14.34 -9.21 -4.71
CA CYS A 29 15.00 -10.50 -4.45
C CYS A 29 14.35 -11.69 -5.17
N GLY A 30 13.23 -11.49 -5.88
CA GLY A 30 12.51 -12.54 -6.63
C GLY A 30 11.82 -13.60 -5.77
N ARG A 31 12.02 -13.59 -4.45
CA ARG A 31 11.39 -14.53 -3.53
C ARG A 31 9.90 -14.26 -3.41
N PHE A 32 9.12 -15.33 -3.25
CA PHE A 32 7.71 -15.22 -2.93
C PHE A 32 7.51 -14.45 -1.62
N ARG A 33 6.52 -13.55 -1.62
CA ARG A 33 6.11 -12.79 -0.43
C ARG A 33 5.56 -13.67 0.67
N SER A 34 5.11 -14.88 0.38
CA SER A 34 4.79 -15.89 1.41
C SER A 34 6.02 -16.42 2.14
N GLN A 35 7.21 -16.31 1.53
CA GLN A 35 8.49 -16.72 2.12
C GLN A 35 9.31 -15.54 2.65
N CYS A 36 8.88 -14.31 2.36
CA CYS A 36 9.49 -13.09 2.88
C CYS A 36 8.51 -12.47 3.87
N ASP A 37 8.85 -12.40 5.16
CA ASP A 37 8.01 -11.61 6.06
C ASP A 37 7.96 -10.16 5.57
N LEU A 38 6.78 -9.55 5.72
CA LEU A 38 6.51 -8.19 5.28
C LEU A 38 6.27 -7.30 6.48
N ASP A 39 6.94 -6.17 6.49
CA ASP A 39 6.62 -5.08 7.40
C ASP A 39 5.81 -4.01 6.66
N VAL A 40 4.80 -3.45 7.32
CA VAL A 40 3.88 -2.48 6.73
C VAL A 40 3.78 -1.27 7.66
N GLN A 41 4.16 -0.10 7.16
CA GLN A 41 4.12 1.15 7.90
C GLN A 41 3.27 2.18 7.16
N ALA A 42 2.39 2.85 7.89
CA ALA A 42 1.64 3.99 7.35
C ALA A 42 2.48 5.26 7.49
N ILE A 43 2.72 5.94 6.38
CA ILE A 43 3.46 7.21 6.35
C ILE A 43 2.72 8.23 5.48
N THR A 44 2.90 9.51 5.81
CA THR A 44 2.40 10.61 4.99
C THR A 44 3.57 11.19 4.20
N CYS A 45 3.49 11.14 2.88
CA CYS A 45 4.45 11.74 1.97
C CYS A 45 3.93 13.07 1.43
N GLN A 46 4.81 13.95 0.94
CA GLN A 46 4.41 15.15 0.22
C GLN A 46 4.59 14.90 -1.28
N ARG A 47 3.51 15.06 -2.06
CA ARG A 47 3.64 15.05 -3.51
C ARG A 47 4.34 16.36 -3.92
N PRO A 48 5.41 16.29 -4.73
CA PRO A 48 6.12 17.49 -5.15
C PRO A 48 5.16 18.46 -5.82
N ALA A 49 5.28 19.74 -5.45
CA ALA A 49 4.51 20.81 -6.04
C ALA A 49 4.83 20.91 -7.54
N SER A 50 3.89 20.52 -8.39
CA SER A 50 3.92 20.87 -9.82
C SER A 50 3.57 22.35 -9.98
N ALA A 51 4.21 23.03 -10.95
CA ALA A 51 4.13 24.49 -11.13
C ALA A 51 2.70 25.04 -10.97
N GLY A 52 2.45 25.74 -9.85
CA GLY A 52 1.17 26.38 -9.53
C GLY A 52 0.30 25.70 -8.46
N ALA A 53 0.66 24.51 -7.97
CA ALA A 53 -0.09 23.82 -6.91
C ALA A 53 0.73 23.66 -5.63
N SER A 54 0.10 23.82 -4.46
CA SER A 54 0.72 23.55 -3.17
C SER A 54 1.02 22.05 -3.01
N ALA A 55 2.10 21.74 -2.28
CA ALA A 55 2.43 20.35 -1.94
C ALA A 55 1.26 19.72 -1.19
N THR A 56 0.71 18.65 -1.75
CA THR A 56 -0.44 17.94 -1.15
C THR A 56 0.08 16.73 -0.36
N PRO A 57 -0.35 16.56 0.90
CA PRO A 57 -0.03 15.35 1.65
C PRO A 57 -0.71 14.15 1.01
N VAL A 58 0.01 13.05 0.91
CA VAL A 58 -0.45 11.76 0.37
C VAL A 58 -0.11 10.68 1.38
N ASP A 59 -1.14 10.02 1.90
CA ASP A 59 -0.96 8.87 2.79
C ASP A 59 -0.65 7.61 1.98
N VAL A 60 0.48 6.99 2.30
CA VAL A 60 0.94 5.76 1.66
C VAL A 60 1.21 4.68 2.71
N LEU A 61 1.07 3.43 2.29
CA LEU A 61 1.55 2.26 3.01
C LEU A 61 2.91 1.88 2.43
N MET A 62 3.94 2.01 3.25
CA MET A 62 5.28 1.52 3.00
C MET A 62 5.32 0.03 3.33
N VAL A 63 5.62 -0.80 2.34
CA VAL A 63 5.73 -2.26 2.46
C VAL A 63 7.18 -2.66 2.28
N VAL A 64 7.78 -3.18 3.34
CA VAL A 64 9.19 -3.57 3.40
C VAL A 64 9.31 -5.09 3.32
N CYS A 65 10.19 -5.57 2.46
CA CYS A 65 10.57 -6.98 2.44
C CYS A 65 11.64 -7.25 3.51
N GLN A 66 11.29 -7.98 4.57
CA GLN A 66 12.24 -8.27 5.66
C GLN A 66 13.45 -9.10 5.22
N ASN A 67 13.37 -9.81 4.09
CA ASN A 67 14.48 -10.61 3.57
C ASN A 67 15.60 -9.76 2.93
N CYS A 68 15.26 -8.67 2.24
CA CYS A 68 16.24 -7.89 1.45
C CYS A 68 16.18 -6.38 1.69
N GLY A 69 15.28 -5.91 2.55
CA GLY A 69 15.07 -4.49 2.83
C GLY A 69 14.38 -3.69 1.73
N ALA A 70 13.97 -4.32 0.62
CA ALA A 70 13.33 -3.62 -0.48
C ALA A 70 11.98 -3.00 -0.06
N ILE A 71 11.76 -1.75 -0.46
CA ILE A 71 10.61 -0.93 -0.08
C ILE A 71 9.69 -0.72 -1.28
N GLN A 72 8.38 -0.85 -1.07
CA GLN A 72 7.35 -0.46 -2.01
C GLN A 72 6.34 0.47 -1.34
N PHE A 73 5.85 1.46 -2.08
CA PHE A 73 4.83 2.37 -1.61
C PHE A 73 3.52 2.11 -2.35
N HIS A 74 2.43 2.08 -1.58
CA HIS A 74 1.08 2.00 -2.13
C HIS A 74 0.23 3.10 -1.54
N GLU A 75 -0.46 3.87 -2.38
CA GLU A 75 -1.40 4.88 -1.89
C GLU A 75 -2.49 4.22 -1.05
N ARG A 76 -2.69 4.76 0.17
CA ARG A 76 -3.66 4.21 1.13
C ARG A 76 -5.07 4.19 0.53
N THR A 77 -5.42 5.23 -0.21
CA THR A 77 -6.72 5.38 -0.86
C THR A 77 -6.98 4.30 -1.93
N VAL A 78 -5.93 3.86 -2.64
CA VAL A 78 -6.03 2.79 -3.65
C VAL A 78 -6.33 1.45 -2.97
N ILE A 79 -5.62 1.15 -1.88
CA ILE A 79 -5.85 -0.08 -1.12
C ILE A 79 -7.25 -0.06 -0.49
N ALA A 80 -7.63 1.04 0.15
CA ALA A 80 -8.95 1.20 0.77
C ALA A 80 -10.09 1.00 -0.24
N LYS A 81 -9.99 1.62 -1.42
CA LYS A 81 -10.97 1.44 -2.52
C LYS A 81 -11.04 -0.01 -2.97
N TRP A 82 -9.90 -0.67 -3.16
CA TRP A 82 -9.88 -2.07 -3.56
C TRP A 82 -10.54 -2.97 -2.51
N LEU A 83 -10.24 -2.77 -1.22
CA LEU A 83 -10.86 -3.52 -0.11
C LEU A 83 -12.38 -3.29 -0.01
N ASP A 84 -12.86 -2.09 -0.34
CA ASP A 84 -14.29 -1.81 -0.45
C ASP A 84 -14.94 -2.59 -1.59
N CYS A 85 -14.34 -2.55 -2.80
CA CYS A 85 -14.81 -3.33 -3.94
C CYS A 85 -14.88 -4.82 -3.62
N GLN A 86 -13.89 -5.38 -2.94
CA GLN A 86 -13.88 -6.80 -2.55
C GLN A 86 -14.96 -7.18 -1.53
N ARG A 87 -15.48 -6.24 -0.74
CA ARG A 87 -16.58 -6.49 0.21
C ARG A 87 -17.93 -6.55 -0.49
N ARG A 88 -18.12 -5.82 -1.59
CA ARG A 88 -19.36 -5.79 -2.38
C ARG A 88 -19.56 -7.01 -3.28
N VAL A 89 -18.52 -7.83 -3.45
CA VAL A 89 -18.52 -9.05 -4.28
C VAL A 89 -18.77 -10.31 -3.44
N LYS A 90 -18.93 -10.17 -2.12
CA LYS A 90 -19.43 -11.23 -1.23
C LYS A 90 -20.93 -11.10 -1.06
#